data_AF-T1ABZ9-F1
#
_entry.id   AF-T1ABZ9-F1
#
_cell.length_a   1.000
_cell.length_b   1.000
_cell.length_c   1.000
_cell.angle_alpha   90.00
_cell.angle_beta   90.00
_cell.angle_gamma   90.00
#
_symmetry.space_group_name_H-M   'P 1'
#
loop_
_entity.id
_entity.type
_entity.pdbx_description
1 polymer ?
#
loop_
_entity_poly.entity_id
_entity_poly.type
_entity_poly.pdbx_seq_one_letter_code
_entity_poly.pdbx_strand_id
1 'polypeptide(L)' 'MLEACLEHLPNRQGRVFLMREWLEIDSRVICQELGIAPTNLWVQLHRARLRLRECLQSNWFGAPPR' A
#
# COMPACT_ATOMS: atom_id res chain seq x y z
N MET A 1 10.29 7.27 -7.21
CA MET A 1 10.65 6.90 -5.82
C MET A 1 9.51 6.19 -5.10
N LEU A 2 8.33 6.81 -4.96
CA LEU A 2 7.14 6.12 -4.43
C LEU A 2 6.74 4.93 -5.32
N GLU A 3 6.81 5.10 -6.63
CA GLU A 3 6.53 4.06 -7.64
C GLU A 3 7.41 2.83 -7.46
N ALA A 4 8.73 3.00 -7.28
CA ALA A 4 9.65 1.88 -7.02
C ALA A 4 9.28 1.11 -5.75
N CYS A 5 8.81 1.78 -4.69
CA CYS A 5 8.32 1.10 -3.48
C CYS A 5 6.93 0.47 -3.67
N LEU A 6 6.09 1.05 -4.52
CA LEU A 6 4.78 0.48 -4.89
C LEU A 6 4.93 -0.79 -5.74
N GLU A 7 5.94 -0.87 -6.61
CA GLU A 7 6.27 -2.07 -7.39
C GLU A 7 6.68 -3.28 -6.51
N HIS A 8 7.20 -3.02 -5.30
CA HIS A 8 7.56 -4.07 -4.33
C HIS A 8 6.38 -4.54 -3.47
N LEU A 9 5.20 -3.93 -3.61
CA LEU A 9 4.01 -4.41 -2.92
C LEU A 9 3.46 -5.67 -3.60
N PRO A 10 3.03 -6.69 -2.83
CA PRO A 10 2.29 -7.80 -3.42
C PRO A 10 1.09 -7.26 -4.20
N ASN A 11 0.86 -7.79 -5.39
CA ASN A 11 -0.12 -7.29 -6.37
C ASN A 11 -1.46 -6.84 -5.75
N ARG A 12 -1.97 -7.59 -4.76
CA ARG A 12 -3.23 -7.29 -4.07
C ARG A 12 -3.16 -6.13 -3.06
N GLN A 13 -2.03 -5.93 -2.39
CA GLN A 13 -1.83 -4.82 -1.42
C GLN A 13 -1.57 -3.50 -2.14
N GLY A 14 -0.73 -3.54 -3.19
CA GLY A 14 -0.47 -2.35 -4.02
C GLY A 14 -1.72 -1.83 -4.70
N ARG A 15 -2.53 -2.73 -5.28
CA ARG A 15 -3.80 -2.35 -5.91
C ARG A 15 -4.79 -1.72 -4.93
N VAL A 16 -4.95 -2.28 -3.72
CA VAL A 16 -5.82 -1.71 -2.68
C VAL A 16 -5.35 -0.32 -2.25
N PHE A 17 -4.05 -0.16 -2.03
CA PHE A 17 -3.46 1.13 -1.64
C PHE A 17 -3.66 2.19 -2.72
N LEU A 18 -3.35 1.88 -3.98
CA LEU A 18 -3.53 2.81 -5.10
C LEU A 18 -4.99 3.22 -5.26
N MET A 19 -5.91 2.26 -5.25
CA MET A 19 -7.35 2.53 -5.37
C MET A 19 -7.85 3.45 -4.25
N ARG A 20 -7.37 3.26 -3.00
CA ARG A 20 -7.88 4.01 -1.86
C ARG A 20 -7.22 5.36 -1.64
N GLU A 21 -5.90 5.44 -1.77
CA GLU A 21 -5.11 6.62 -1.37
C GLU A 21 -4.77 7.51 -2.55
N TRP A 22 -4.66 6.95 -3.76
CA TRP A 22 -4.28 7.72 -4.96
C TRP A 22 -5.49 8.05 -5.83
N LEU A 23 -6.36 7.07 -6.03
CA LEU A 23 -7.59 7.21 -6.82
C LEU A 23 -8.81 7.60 -5.97
N GLU A 24 -8.64 7.64 -4.63
CA GLU A 24 -9.67 8.04 -3.66
C GLU A 24 -11.01 7.27 -3.77
N ILE A 25 -10.98 6.04 -4.29
CA ILE A 25 -12.16 5.21 -4.50
C ILE A 25 -12.78 4.84 -3.14
N ASP A 26 -14.11 4.86 -3.06
CA ASP A 26 -14.84 4.46 -1.85
C ASP A 26 -14.55 3.01 -1.45
N SER A 27 -14.36 2.80 -0.15
CA SER A 27 -14.05 1.48 0.42
C SER A 27 -15.06 0.40 0.03
N ARG A 28 -16.35 0.74 -0.13
CA ARG A 28 -17.37 -0.24 -0.54
C ARG A 28 -17.20 -0.67 -2.00
N VAL A 29 -16.90 0.30 -2.87
CA VAL A 29 -16.60 0.03 -4.28
C VAL A 29 -15.35 -0.83 -4.40
N ILE A 30 -14.29 -0.52 -3.65
CA ILE A 30 -13.07 -1.35 -3.63
C ILE A 30 -13.36 -2.78 -3.16
N CYS A 31 -14.19 -2.95 -2.12
CA CYS A 31 -14.57 -4.27 -1.62
C CYS A 31 -15.34 -5.09 -2.67
N GLN A 32 -16.26 -4.45 -3.40
CA GLN A 32 -17.02 -5.08 -4.48
C GLN A 32 -16.11 -5.46 -5.65
N GLU A 33 -15.31 -4.52 -6.17
CA GLU A 33 -14.41 -4.73 -7.30
C GLU A 33 -13.37 -5.83 -7.06
N LEU A 34 -12.90 -5.97 -5.81
CA LEU A 34 -11.87 -6.95 -5.46
C LEU A 34 -12.42 -8.24 -4.85
N GLY A 35 -13.73 -8.32 -4.62
CA GLY A 35 -14.39 -9.45 -3.97
C GLY A 35 -13.87 -9.73 -2.55
N ILE A 36 -13.66 -8.68 -1.75
CA ILE A 36 -13.11 -8.79 -0.39
C ILE A 36 -14.05 -8.21 0.66
N ALA A 37 -13.99 -8.76 1.87
CA ALA A 37 -14.68 -8.19 3.02
C ALA A 37 -14.02 -6.87 3.49
N PRO A 38 -14.79 -5.95 4.10
CA PRO A 38 -14.24 -4.69 4.64
C PRO A 38 -13.10 -4.89 5.63
N THR A 39 -13.15 -5.92 6.48
CA THR A 39 -12.06 -6.25 7.40
C THR A 39 -10.76 -6.59 6.67
N ASN A 40 -10.83 -7.31 5.55
CA ASN A 40 -9.67 -7.62 4.73
C ASN A 40 -9.12 -6.37 4.03
N LEU A 41 -9.97 -5.44 3.59
CA LEU A 41 -9.55 -4.15 3.03
C LEU A 41 -8.63 -3.39 3.99
N TRP A 42 -9.07 -3.22 5.25
CA TRP A 42 -8.29 -2.50 6.25
C TRP A 42 -6.96 -3.17 6.59
N VAL A 43 -6.94 -4.51 6.69
CA VAL A 43 -5.71 -5.28 6.90
C VAL A 43 -4.73 -5.06 5.74
N GLN A 44 -5.22 -5.08 4.50
CA GLN A 44 -4.38 -4.89 3.31
C GLN A 44 -3.84 -3.46 3.21
N LEU A 45 -4.66 -2.45 3.52
CA LEU A 45 -4.21 -1.05 3.60
C LEU A 45 -3.14 -0.85 4.67
N HIS A 46 -3.35 -1.41 5.87
CA HIS A 46 -2.37 -1.33 6.95
C HIS A 46 -1.03 -1.96 6.54
N ARG A 47 -1.07 -3.17 5.95
CA ARG A 47 0.14 -3.86 5.46
C ARG A 47 0.84 -3.09 4.34
N ALA A 48 0.09 -2.52 3.40
CA ALA A 48 0.65 -1.71 2.32
C ALA A 48 1.37 -0.48 2.86
N ARG A 49 0.78 0.24 3.83
CA ARG A 49 1.39 1.42 4.49
C ARG A 49 2.69 1.06 5.23
N LEU A 50 2.70 -0.06 5.96
CA LEU A 50 3.90 -0.56 6.65
C LEU A 50 5.05 -0.82 5.68
N ARG A 51 4.79 -1.55 4.60
CA ARG A 51 5.81 -1.87 3.59
C ARG A 51 6.31 -0.64 2.84
N LEU A 52 5.43 0.30 2.53
CA LEU A 52 5.82 1.59 1.95
C LEU A 52 6.74 2.36 2.90
N ARG A 53 6.42 2.40 4.19
CA ARG A 53 7.28 3.02 5.21
C ARG A 53 8.64 2.34 5.28
N GLU A 54 8.69 1.03 5.35
CA GLU A 54 9.94 0.25 5.38
C GLU A 54 10.80 0.52 4.14
N CYS A 55 10.20 0.48 2.95
CA CYS A 55 10.89 0.74 1.70
C CYS A 55 11.47 2.16 1.63
N LEU A 56 10.70 3.17 2.05
CA LEU A 56 11.17 4.56 2.12
C LEU A 56 12.29 4.72 3.16
N GLN A 57 12.20 4.03 4.29
CA GLN A 57 13.24 4.04 5.31
C GLN A 57 14.54 3.41 4.81
N SER A 58 14.48 2.26 4.14
CA SER A 58 15.67 1.59 3.61
C SER A 58 16.31 2.32 2.44
N ASN A 59 15.51 2.92 1.56
CA ASN A 59 16.02 3.51 0.32
C ASN A 59 16.38 5.00 0.43
N TRP A 60 15.88 5.71 1.45
CA TRP A 60 16.07 7.16 1.51
C TRP A 60 16.43 7.70 2.90
N PHE A 61 15.95 7.08 3.97
CA PHE A 61 16.29 7.47 5.36
C PHE A 61 17.26 6.50 6.03
N GLY A 62 17.91 5.62 5.25
CA GLY A 62 18.96 4.72 5.72
C GLY A 62 20.11 5.56 6.25
N ALA A 63 20.44 5.36 7.53
CA ALA A 63 21.34 6.16 8.33
C ALA A 63 22.58 6.70 7.59
N PRO A 64 23.03 7.95 7.89
CA PRO A 64 24.32 8.42 7.39
C PRO A 64 25.42 7.40 7.77
N PRO A 65 26.44 7.20 6.90
CA PRO A 65 27.56 6.33 7.23
C PRO A 65 28.18 6.82 8.55
N ARG A 66 28.37 5.90 9.50
CA ARG A 66 29.13 6.19 10.71
C ARG A 66 30.59 6.44 10.38
#